data_AF-A0A1H2VKY8-F1
#
_entry.id   AF-A0A1H2VKY8-F1
#
_cell.length_a   1.000
_cell.length_b   1.000
_cell.length_c   1.000
_cell.angle_alpha   90.00
_cell.angle_beta   90.00
_cell.angle_gamma   90.00
#
_symmetry.space_group_name_H-M   'P 1'
#
loop_
_entity.id
_entity.type
_entity.pdbx_description
1 polymer ?
#
loop_
_entity_poly.entity_id
_entity_poly.type
_entity_poly.pdbx_seq_one_letter_code
_entity_poly.pdbx_strand_id
1 'polypeptide(L)'
;MKPLTVISRLGEFQGYGTSEVAFFDRYDELSRKVIRHYILILEGVKIMHEPWGWTNEWYVDLVDIKLNDAEMVLTDLYIDIVVEGNGPTYRLIDLEEYADAVSQGLIDMKDMNKHLTQVQMFLENYLHRGKVFPPKQIGDLHKIKINQEDNYDV
;
A
#
# COMPACT_ATOMS: atom_id res chain seq x y z
N MET A 1 -15.67 11.41 0.27
CA MET A 1 -14.20 11.34 0.20
C MET A 1 -13.68 12.74 -0.03
N LYS A 2 -12.49 13.05 0.49
CA LYS A 2 -11.81 14.33 0.26
C LYS A 2 -10.68 14.12 -0.76
N PRO A 3 -10.40 15.09 -1.65
CA PRO A 3 -9.19 15.06 -2.44
C PRO A 3 -7.96 15.12 -1.54
N LEU A 4 -6.88 14.47 -1.94
CA LEU A 4 -5.57 14.62 -1.33
C LEU A 4 -4.47 14.39 -2.37
N THR A 5 -3.29 14.94 -2.09
CA THR A 5 -2.06 14.64 -2.80
C THR A 5 -1.33 13.50 -2.06
N VAL A 6 -1.02 12.41 -2.75
CA VAL A 6 -0.22 11.31 -2.22
C VAL A 6 1.21 11.44 -2.76
N ILE A 7 2.17 11.58 -1.86
CA ILE A 7 3.60 11.73 -2.17
C ILE A 7 4.32 10.46 -1.72
N SER A 8 5.10 9.85 -2.60
CA SER A 8 5.87 8.65 -2.30
C SER A 8 7.16 8.59 -3.12
N ARG A 9 7.97 7.53 -2.95
CA ARG A 9 9.12 7.26 -3.83
C ARG A 9 8.76 7.13 -5.31
N LEU A 10 7.48 6.86 -5.63
CA LEU A 10 6.99 6.73 -7.00
C LEU A 10 6.64 8.07 -7.65
N GLY A 11 6.61 9.17 -6.89
CA GLY A 11 6.19 10.50 -7.33
C GLY A 11 5.03 11.06 -6.51
N GLU A 12 4.40 12.09 -7.09
CA GLU A 12 3.25 12.80 -6.53
C GLU A 12 1.99 12.46 -7.34
N PHE A 13 0.89 12.12 -6.65
CA PHE A 13 -0.33 11.63 -7.27
C PHE A 13 -1.56 12.30 -6.68
N GLN A 14 -2.50 12.70 -7.53
CA GLN A 14 -3.81 13.14 -7.10
C GLN A 14 -4.68 11.93 -6.74
N GLY A 15 -5.28 11.97 -5.56
CA GLY A 15 -6.05 10.87 -4.99
C GLY A 15 -7.26 11.34 -4.18
N TYR A 16 -7.97 10.38 -3.63
CA TYR A 16 -9.12 10.61 -2.77
C TYR A 16 -9.07 9.71 -1.55
N GLY A 17 -9.60 10.19 -0.44
CA GLY A 17 -9.57 9.42 0.80
C GLY A 17 -10.70 9.72 1.78
N THR A 18 -10.78 8.83 2.76
CA THR A 18 -11.52 8.96 4.01
C THR A 18 -10.52 8.96 5.18
N SER A 19 -11.00 8.84 6.41
CA SER A 19 -10.13 8.60 7.57
C SER A 19 -9.55 7.19 7.62
N GLU A 20 -10.07 6.24 6.83
CA GLU A 20 -9.67 4.83 6.89
C GLU A 20 -8.84 4.41 5.68
N VAL A 21 -9.16 4.94 4.51
CA VAL A 21 -8.56 4.52 3.23
C VAL A 21 -8.36 5.71 2.30
N ALA A 22 -7.20 5.78 1.66
CA ALA A 22 -6.95 6.65 0.51
C ALA A 22 -6.65 5.80 -0.73
N PHE A 23 -6.78 6.38 -1.91
CA PHE A 23 -6.36 5.74 -3.14
C PHE A 23 -5.96 6.75 -4.22
N PHE A 24 -5.09 6.30 -5.11
CA PHE A 24 -4.70 7.01 -6.32
C PHE A 24 -4.48 6.01 -7.46
N ASP A 25 -4.47 6.51 -8.69
CA ASP A 25 -4.25 5.71 -9.89
C ASP A 25 -2.86 6.00 -10.47
N ARG A 26 -2.16 4.96 -10.91
CA ARG A 26 -0.88 5.06 -11.59
C ARG A 26 -0.83 4.11 -12.78
N TYR A 27 -0.29 4.57 -13.90
CA TYR A 27 -0.03 3.70 -15.04
C TYR A 27 1.17 2.80 -14.76
N ASP A 28 1.00 1.49 -14.92
CA ASP A 28 2.07 0.50 -14.77
C ASP A 28 2.54 0.01 -16.14
N GLU A 29 3.79 0.31 -16.48
CA GLU A 29 4.38 0.00 -17.79
C GLU A 29 4.46 -1.51 -18.07
N LEU A 30 4.72 -2.31 -17.05
CA LEU A 30 4.89 -3.76 -17.19
C LEU A 30 3.56 -4.47 -17.49
N SER A 31 2.48 -4.09 -16.79
CA SER A 31 1.13 -4.61 -17.05
C SER A 31 0.39 -3.86 -18.16
N ARG A 32 0.87 -2.69 -18.58
CA ARG A 32 0.24 -1.80 -19.57
C ARG A 32 -1.21 -1.43 -19.21
N LYS A 33 -1.49 -1.26 -17.92
CA LYS A 33 -2.80 -0.83 -17.41
C LYS A 33 -2.63 0.17 -16.28
N VAL A 34 -3.70 0.90 -15.99
CA VAL A 34 -3.80 1.71 -14.78
C VAL A 34 -4.02 0.79 -13.59
N ILE A 35 -3.15 0.88 -12.60
CA ILE A 35 -3.25 0.19 -11.31
C ILE A 35 -3.73 1.19 -10.28
N ARG A 36 -4.77 0.81 -9.52
CA ARG A 36 -5.19 1.56 -8.35
C ARG A 36 -4.36 1.13 -7.15
N HIS A 37 -3.76 2.11 -6.50
CA HIS A 37 -3.06 1.96 -5.24
C HIS A 37 -4.00 2.36 -4.11
N TYR A 38 -4.24 1.46 -3.18
CA TYR A 38 -5.03 1.72 -1.96
C TYR A 38 -4.09 1.89 -0.78
N ILE A 39 -4.39 2.80 0.14
CA ILE A 39 -3.63 3.02 1.36
C ILE A 39 -4.58 2.82 2.52
N LEU A 40 -4.36 1.79 3.32
CA LEU A 40 -5.09 1.56 4.55
C LEU A 40 -4.37 2.31 5.68
N ILE A 41 -4.98 3.41 6.10
CA ILE A 41 -4.30 4.46 6.88
C ILE A 41 -3.95 3.95 8.28
N LEU A 42 -4.85 3.21 8.92
CA LEU A 42 -4.63 2.71 10.28
C LEU A 42 -3.68 1.50 10.31
N GLU A 43 -3.69 0.71 9.25
CA GLU A 43 -2.84 -0.46 9.07
C GLU A 43 -1.43 -0.09 8.63
N GLY A 44 -1.24 1.11 8.06
CA GLY A 44 0.04 1.54 7.50
C GLY A 44 0.48 0.64 6.35
N VAL A 45 -0.43 0.33 5.43
CA VAL A 45 -0.09 -0.47 4.24
C VAL A 45 -0.59 0.17 2.96
N LYS A 46 0.16 -0.03 1.88
CA LYS A 46 -0.25 0.29 0.51
C LYS A 46 -0.53 -1.02 -0.23
N ILE A 47 -1.65 -1.13 -0.93
CA ILE A 47 -2.16 -2.37 -1.52
C ILE A 47 -2.45 -2.15 -3.01
N MET A 48 -2.05 -3.12 -3.84
CA MET A 48 -2.26 -3.13 -5.29
C MET A 48 -2.77 -4.51 -5.73
N HIS A 49 -3.70 -4.56 -6.69
CA HIS A 49 -4.15 -5.81 -7.31
C HIS A 49 -3.52 -5.96 -8.70
N GLU A 50 -2.91 -7.13 -8.95
CA GLU A 50 -2.30 -7.48 -10.24
C GLU A 50 -1.30 -6.42 -10.79
N PRO A 51 -0.34 -5.92 -9.99
CA PRO A 51 0.72 -5.07 -10.51
C PRO A 51 1.68 -5.88 -11.41
N TRP A 52 2.46 -5.21 -12.25
CA TRP A 52 3.59 -5.80 -13.00
C TRP A 52 3.26 -7.03 -13.87
N GLY A 53 2.02 -7.11 -14.34
CA GLY A 53 1.54 -8.21 -15.19
C GLY A 53 1.15 -9.46 -14.40
N TRP A 54 1.11 -9.38 -13.07
CA TRP A 54 0.63 -10.46 -12.22
C TRP A 54 -0.85 -10.74 -12.50
N THR A 55 -1.27 -11.97 -12.19
CA THR A 55 -2.65 -12.43 -12.38
C THR A 55 -3.16 -12.97 -11.07
N ASN A 56 -4.30 -12.45 -10.61
CA ASN A 56 -4.98 -12.89 -9.39
C ASN A 56 -4.05 -12.93 -8.15
N GLU A 57 -3.23 -11.89 -7.98
CA GLU A 57 -2.38 -11.69 -6.79
C GLU A 57 -2.43 -10.23 -6.35
N TRP A 58 -2.22 -10.01 -5.05
CA TRP A 58 -2.10 -8.67 -4.48
C TRP A 58 -0.70 -8.45 -3.93
N TYR A 59 -0.22 -7.22 -4.08
CA TYR A 59 0.99 -6.75 -3.44
C TYR A 59 0.64 -5.78 -2.32
N VAL A 60 1.32 -5.91 -1.19
CA VAL A 60 1.10 -5.08 0.00
C VAL A 60 2.45 -4.61 0.52
N ASP A 61 2.71 -3.30 0.42
CA ASP A 61 3.87 -2.67 1.04
C ASP A 61 3.52 -2.20 2.44
N LEU A 62 4.41 -2.46 3.41
CA LEU A 62 4.37 -1.77 4.68
C LEU A 62 4.90 -0.34 4.49
N VAL A 63 4.15 0.65 4.99
CA VAL A 63 4.51 2.06 4.84
C VAL A 63 4.32 2.84 6.15
N ASP A 64 5.20 3.81 6.39
CA ASP A 64 4.94 4.88 7.35
C ASP A 64 4.16 5.99 6.64
N ILE A 65 3.14 6.52 7.34
CA ILE A 65 2.19 7.48 6.77
C ILE A 65 2.27 8.76 7.59
N LYS A 66 2.65 9.85 6.93
CA LYS A 66 2.52 11.21 7.48
C LYS A 66 1.39 11.91 6.75
N LEU A 67 0.31 12.17 7.50
CA LEU A 67 -0.89 12.80 6.97
C LEU A 67 -1.01 14.24 7.50
N ASN A 68 -1.26 15.18 6.60
CA ASN A 68 -1.73 16.53 6.91
C ASN A 68 -3.11 16.75 6.25
N ASP A 69 -3.65 17.98 6.28
CA ASP A 69 -5.03 18.23 5.83
C ASP A 69 -5.30 17.90 4.35
N ALA A 70 -4.29 17.97 3.48
CA ALA A 70 -4.44 17.78 2.04
C ALA A 70 -3.37 16.87 1.42
N GLU A 71 -2.36 16.45 2.16
CA GLU A 71 -1.24 15.66 1.67
C GLU A 71 -0.98 14.44 2.55
N MET A 72 -0.62 13.34 1.90
CA MET A 72 -0.22 12.09 2.51
C MET A 72 1.16 11.71 1.99
N VAL A 73 2.16 11.71 2.86
CA VAL A 73 3.51 11.26 2.53
C VAL A 73 3.69 9.81 2.97
N LEU A 74 4.03 8.95 2.02
CA LEU A 74 4.31 7.53 2.23
C LEU A 74 5.81 7.28 2.21
N THR A 75 6.33 6.67 3.28
CA THR A 75 7.70 6.16 3.34
C THR A 75 7.66 4.64 3.35
N ASP A 76 8.37 4.03 2.41
CA ASP A 76 8.50 2.58 2.28
C ASP A 76 9.26 1.99 3.48
N LEU A 77 8.77 0.87 4.01
CA LEU A 77 9.35 0.20 5.17
C LEU A 77 9.95 -1.17 4.84
N TYR A 78 10.28 -1.44 3.57
CA TYR A 78 10.98 -2.63 3.06
C TYR A 78 10.26 -3.98 3.24
N ILE A 79 9.30 -4.09 4.16
CA ILE A 79 8.56 -5.34 4.38
C ILE A 79 7.38 -5.39 3.42
N ASP A 80 7.39 -6.37 2.53
CA ASP A 80 6.34 -6.57 1.54
C ASP A 80 5.65 -7.93 1.69
N ILE A 81 4.37 -7.98 1.33
CA ILE A 81 3.57 -9.20 1.34
C ILE A 81 2.95 -9.40 -0.04
N VAL A 82 3.08 -10.62 -0.57
CA VAL A 82 2.29 -11.06 -1.74
C VAL A 82 1.17 -11.96 -1.27
N VAL A 83 -0.08 -11.60 -1.58
CA VAL A 83 -1.27 -12.39 -1.24
C VAL A 83 -1.75 -13.12 -2.49
N GLU A 84 -1.88 -14.44 -2.40
CA GLU A 84 -2.35 -15.28 -3.51
C GLU A 84 -3.89 -15.23 -3.60
N GLY A 85 -4.42 -14.90 -4.77
CA GLY A 85 -5.85 -14.76 -4.99
C GLY A 85 -6.48 -13.77 -4.02
N ASN A 86 -7.35 -14.26 -3.16
CA ASN A 86 -8.03 -13.48 -2.12
C ASN A 86 -7.67 -14.01 -0.71
N GLY A 87 -6.45 -14.51 -0.56
CA GLY A 87 -5.95 -15.12 0.67
C GLY A 87 -6.49 -16.54 0.91
N PRO A 88 -6.14 -17.17 2.06
CA PRO A 88 -5.24 -16.67 3.09
C PRO A 88 -3.75 -16.92 2.78
N THR A 89 -3.42 -17.63 1.70
CA THR A 89 -2.03 -17.91 1.36
C THR A 89 -1.31 -16.62 1.01
N TYR A 90 -0.16 -16.39 1.65
CA TYR A 90 0.68 -15.24 1.40
C TYR A 90 2.15 -15.60 1.50
N ARG A 91 3.00 -14.75 0.92
CA ARG A 91 4.46 -14.78 1.01
C ARG A 91 4.91 -13.46 1.63
N LEU A 92 5.74 -13.54 2.65
CA LEU A 92 6.42 -12.38 3.24
C LEU A 92 7.79 -12.29 2.58
N ILE A 93 8.12 -11.16 1.98
CA ILE A 93 9.34 -10.95 1.18
C ILE A 93 10.10 -9.72 1.69
N ASP A 94 11.33 -9.56 1.21
CA ASP A 94 12.22 -8.41 1.44
C ASP A 94 12.57 -8.15 2.92
N LEU A 95 12.43 -9.18 3.76
CA LEU A 95 12.86 -9.15 5.17
C LEU A 95 14.38 -8.98 5.31
N GLU A 96 15.15 -9.43 4.32
CA GLU A 96 16.59 -9.19 4.26
C GLU A 96 16.92 -7.71 4.03
N GLU A 97 16.18 -7.02 3.17
CA GLU A 97 16.37 -5.58 2.94
C GLU A 97 16.01 -4.79 4.19
N TYR A 98 14.92 -5.19 4.86
CA TYR A 98 14.54 -4.63 6.15
C TYR A 98 15.61 -4.83 7.23
N ALA A 99 16.16 -6.05 7.35
CA ALA A 99 17.23 -6.35 8.29
C ALA A 99 18.51 -5.55 7.99
N ASP A 100 18.85 -5.40 6.72
CA ASP A 100 19.98 -4.59 6.28
C ASP A 100 19.77 -3.11 6.63
N ALA A 101 18.57 -2.56 6.42
CA ALA A 101 18.23 -1.19 6.79
C ALA A 101 18.35 -0.94 8.30
N VAL A 102 17.94 -1.89 9.14
CA VAL A 102 18.15 -1.83 10.60
C VAL A 102 19.64 -1.89 10.93
N SER A 103 20.39 -2.80 10.31
CA SER A 103 21.83 -2.97 10.58
C SER A 103 22.66 -1.73 10.23
N GLN A 104 22.23 -0.98 9.21
CA GLN A 104 22.85 0.25 8.75
C GLN A 104 22.36 1.49 9.52
N GLY A 105 21.40 1.33 10.45
CA GLY A 105 20.84 2.42 11.24
C GLY A 105 19.88 3.34 10.46
N LEU A 106 19.40 2.89 9.29
CA LEU A 106 18.34 3.59 8.53
C LEU A 106 16.98 3.46 9.23
N ILE A 107 16.79 2.37 9.98
CA ILE A 107 15.65 2.13 10.85
C ILE A 107 16.17 1.96 12.28
N ASP A 108 15.66 2.76 13.21
CA ASP A 108 16.03 2.62 14.61
C ASP A 108 15.36 1.40 15.27
N MET A 109 15.90 0.94 16.39
CA MET A 109 15.38 -0.25 17.09
C MET A 109 13.95 -0.09 17.61
N LYS A 110 13.49 1.14 17.89
CA LYS A 110 12.14 1.40 18.39
C LYS A 110 11.14 1.30 17.24
N ASP A 111 11.46 1.89 16.11
CA ASP A 111 10.70 1.78 14.86
C ASP A 111 10.68 0.34 14.37
N MET A 112 11.76 -0.42 14.58
CA MET A 112 11.79 -1.84 14.24
C MET A 112 10.66 -2.62 14.93
N ASN A 113 10.50 -2.45 16.25
CA ASN A 113 9.44 -3.11 17.00
C ASN A 113 8.04 -2.69 16.54
N LYS A 114 7.86 -1.41 16.16
CA LYS A 114 6.59 -0.89 15.62
C LYS A 114 6.26 -1.60 14.31
N HIS A 115 7.19 -1.67 13.36
CA HIS A 115 6.96 -2.26 12.03
C HIS A 115 6.68 -3.76 12.11
N LEU A 116 7.42 -4.50 12.94
CA LEU A 116 7.17 -5.93 13.17
C LEU A 116 5.79 -6.19 13.80
N THR A 117 5.36 -5.32 14.72
CA THR A 117 4.01 -5.38 15.30
C THR A 117 2.95 -5.06 14.25
N GLN A 118 3.19 -4.07 13.41
CA GLN A 118 2.29 -3.61 12.36
C GLN A 118 2.04 -4.72 11.32
N VAL A 119 3.12 -5.34 10.80
CA VAL A 119 2.98 -6.46 9.84
C VAL A 119 2.24 -7.63 10.47
N GLN A 120 2.57 -8.03 11.70
CA GLN A 120 1.88 -9.12 12.38
C GLN A 120 0.39 -8.81 12.56
N MET A 121 0.05 -7.57 12.90
CA MET A 121 -1.35 -7.18 13.10
C MET A 121 -2.13 -7.12 11.79
N PHE A 122 -1.50 -6.72 10.69
CA PHE A 122 -2.09 -6.82 9.37
C PHE A 122 -2.42 -8.28 9.03
N LEU A 123 -1.47 -9.20 9.22
CA LEU A 123 -1.67 -10.63 8.96
C LEU A 123 -2.81 -11.23 9.81
N GLU A 124 -2.87 -10.93 11.12
CA GLU A 124 -3.95 -11.39 11.99
C GLU A 124 -5.33 -10.84 11.61
N ASN A 125 -5.38 -9.59 11.13
CA ASN A 125 -6.63 -8.92 10.82
C ASN A 125 -7.20 -9.33 9.46
N TYR A 126 -6.35 -9.70 8.50
CA TYR A 126 -6.76 -9.84 7.10
C TYR A 126 -6.41 -11.17 6.43
N LEU A 127 -5.47 -11.95 6.96
CA LEU A 127 -4.99 -13.17 6.27
C LEU A 127 -5.04 -14.43 7.14
N HIS A 128 -4.91 -14.34 8.47
CA HIS A 128 -4.97 -15.51 9.34
C HIS A 128 -6.42 -15.92 9.69
N ARG A 129 -6.62 -17.20 10.07
CA ARG A 129 -7.86 -17.69 10.72
C ARG A 129 -9.16 -17.44 9.92
N GLY A 130 -9.11 -17.52 8.60
CA GLY A 130 -10.31 -17.41 7.74
C GLY A 130 -10.83 -15.99 7.55
N LYS A 131 -9.96 -14.98 7.71
CA LYS A 131 -10.27 -13.59 7.35
C LYS A 131 -10.44 -13.44 5.83
N VAL A 132 -11.13 -12.37 5.44
CA VAL A 132 -11.47 -12.09 4.04
C VAL A 132 -10.53 -11.03 3.48
N PHE A 133 -9.96 -11.32 2.32
CA PHE A 133 -9.16 -10.40 1.53
C PHE A 133 -9.84 -10.16 0.16
N PRO A 134 -9.77 -8.96 -0.44
CA PRO A 134 -9.18 -7.73 0.09
C PRO A 134 -10.00 -7.11 1.25
N PRO A 135 -9.40 -6.23 2.06
CA PRO A 135 -10.09 -5.51 3.13
C PRO A 135 -11.34 -4.78 2.63
N LYS A 136 -12.44 -4.85 3.39
CA LYS A 136 -13.74 -4.26 3.00
C LYS A 136 -13.68 -2.76 2.67
N GLN A 137 -12.72 -2.04 3.25
CA GLN A 137 -12.45 -0.63 3.05
C GLN A 137 -12.09 -0.35 1.57
N ILE A 138 -11.45 -1.31 0.89
CA ILE A 138 -11.08 -1.22 -0.52
C ILE A 138 -12.28 -1.45 -1.44
N GLY A 139 -13.28 -2.21 -0.99
CA GLY A 139 -14.41 -2.75 -1.76
C GLY A 139 -14.81 -2.01 -3.03
N ASP A 140 -15.87 -1.20 -2.98
CA ASP A 140 -16.41 -0.51 -4.16
C ASP A 140 -15.54 0.65 -4.66
N LEU A 141 -14.37 0.88 -4.07
CA LEU A 141 -13.53 2.02 -4.45
C LEU A 141 -13.06 1.91 -5.89
N HIS A 142 -12.85 0.71 -6.43
CA HIS A 142 -12.50 0.46 -7.84
C HIS A 142 -13.50 1.07 -8.85
N LYS A 143 -14.74 1.37 -8.44
CA LYS A 143 -15.79 1.97 -9.29
C LYS A 143 -15.67 3.48 -9.41
N ILE A 144 -14.91 4.13 -8.52
CA ILE A 144 -14.76 5.59 -8.49
C ILE A 144 -13.79 6.01 -9.59
N LYS A 145 -14.17 7.00 -10.40
CA LYS A 145 -13.28 7.62 -11.38
C LYS A 145 -12.48 8.74 -10.73
N ILE A 146 -11.17 8.73 -10.94
CA ILE A 146 -10.30 9.87 -10.67
C ILE A 146 -10.24 10.67 -11.98
N ASN A 147 -10.72 11.91 -11.97
CA ASN A 147 -10.60 12.78 -13.15
C ASN A 147 -9.11 13.12 -13.33
N GLN A 148 -8.49 12.59 -14.38
CA GLN A 148 -7.08 12.79 -14.72
C GLN A 148 -6.86 14.05 -15.59
N GLU A 149 -7.53 15.17 -15.31
CA GLU A 149 -7.39 16.35 -16.18
C GLU A 149 -6.05 17.10 -16.04
N ASP A 150 -5.17 16.77 -15.09
CA ASP A 150 -4.00 17.62 -14.79
C ASP A 150 -2.61 16.96 -14.78
N ASN A 151 -2.39 15.73 -15.29
CA ASN A 151 -1.04 15.11 -15.20
C ASN A 151 -0.62 14.26 -16.40
N TYR A 152 -0.72 14.82 -17.60
CA TYR A 152 0.04 14.34 -18.76
C TYR A 152 0.56 15.52 -19.59
N ASP A 153 1.52 16.25 -19.02
CA ASP A 153 2.46 17.01 -19.85
C ASP A 153 3.69 16.13 -20.12
N VAL A 154 3.93 15.94 -21.43
CA VAL A 154 5.01 15.17 -22.08
C VAL A 154 6.35 15.86 -21.90
#